data_AF-A0A6L4B2A6-F1
#
_entry.id   AF-A0A6L4B2A6-F1
#
_cell.length_a   1.000
_cell.length_b   1.000
_cell.length_c   1.000
_cell.angle_alpha   90.00
_cell.angle_beta   90.00
_cell.angle_gamma   90.00
#
_symmetry.space_group_name_H-M   'P 1'
#
loop_
_entity.id
_entity.type
_entity.pdbx_description
1 polymer ?
#
loop_
_entity_poly.entity_id
_entity_poly.type
_entity_poly.pdbx_seq_one_letter_code
_entity_poly.pdbx_strand_id
1 'polypeptide(L)'
;MTVRDSDDALNPLKLAAKLHWHPDDGVAARNIESKRLVDYWLLQLDHFDSIFAPEYLEAPALLGELLIEEVEHADRMLRIQEDGRFHHWGLCQHLLAESERAVASSALLSRDLSELGLAVAMRLDPGHYHLSWTEDLRAKSWCIHADACRRLNLVEEALAALGEAQRHAREGTSSAELAARIEKTEMSLSRRTDEKRWNGGGRFPAGAPLPIRVPDDPSSHSRVS
;
A
#
# COMPACT_ATOMS: atom_id res chain seq x y z
N MET A 1 -31.39 -21.36 -21.64
CA MET A 1 -30.19 -21.52 -20.81
C MET A 1 -29.29 -20.34 -21.09
N THR A 2 -29.41 -19.28 -20.31
CA THR A 2 -28.52 -18.11 -20.39
C THR A 2 -27.20 -18.49 -19.72
N VAL A 3 -26.14 -18.54 -20.52
CA VAL A 3 -24.76 -18.65 -20.05
C VAL A 3 -24.51 -17.44 -19.18
N ARG A 4 -24.45 -17.65 -17.86
CA ARG A 4 -23.91 -16.66 -16.94
C ARG A 4 -22.41 -16.65 -17.18
N ASP A 5 -21.92 -15.61 -17.83
CA ASP A 5 -20.50 -15.28 -17.87
C ASP A 5 -20.02 -15.10 -16.43
N SER A 6 -19.40 -16.15 -15.89
CA SER A 6 -18.86 -16.20 -14.54
C SER A 6 -17.50 -15.50 -14.42
N ASP A 7 -17.05 -14.81 -15.48
CA ASP A 7 -15.80 -14.04 -15.52
C ASP A 7 -16.02 -12.51 -15.43
N ASP A 8 -17.28 -12.04 -15.42
CA ASP A 8 -17.61 -10.64 -15.14
C ASP A 8 -17.73 -10.42 -13.63
N ALA A 9 -16.71 -10.85 -12.89
CA ALA A 9 -16.56 -10.49 -11.49
C ALA A 9 -16.47 -8.97 -11.41
N LEU A 10 -17.61 -8.33 -11.11
CA LEU A 10 -17.83 -6.91 -10.81
C LEU A 10 -16.51 -6.17 -10.61
N ASN A 11 -15.85 -5.76 -11.70
CA ASN A 11 -14.70 -4.90 -11.61
C ASN A 11 -15.31 -3.53 -11.30
N PRO A 12 -15.19 -3.03 -10.06
CA PRO A 12 -15.96 -1.88 -9.65
C PRO A 12 -15.49 -0.62 -10.38
N LEU A 13 -14.27 -0.61 -10.95
CA LEU A 13 -13.77 0.44 -11.84
C LEU A 13 -14.45 0.40 -13.21
N LYS A 14 -14.62 -0.79 -13.80
CA LYS A 14 -15.40 -0.94 -15.04
C LYS A 14 -16.88 -0.60 -14.84
N LEU A 15 -17.43 -0.89 -13.66
CA LEU A 15 -18.81 -0.53 -13.33
C LEU A 15 -18.96 0.97 -13.07
N ALA A 16 -18.03 1.60 -12.34
CA ALA A 16 -18.01 3.05 -12.14
C ALA A 16 -17.84 3.81 -13.46
N ALA A 17 -16.97 3.33 -14.37
CA ALA A 17 -16.81 3.91 -15.69
C ALA A 17 -18.03 3.69 -16.62
N LYS A 18 -18.73 2.55 -16.50
CA LYS A 18 -20.00 2.30 -17.21
C LYS A 18 -21.15 3.15 -16.66
N LEU A 19 -21.15 3.41 -15.36
CA LEU A 19 -22.10 4.27 -14.68
C LEU A 19 -21.61 5.73 -14.80
N HIS A 20 -21.54 6.26 -16.03
CA HIS A 20 -21.19 7.65 -16.33
C HIS A 20 -21.65 8.60 -15.21
N TRP A 21 -20.75 8.91 -14.29
CA TRP A 21 -21.06 9.68 -13.10
C TRP A 21 -20.98 11.14 -13.50
N HIS A 22 -22.04 11.65 -14.11
CA HIS A 22 -22.13 13.06 -14.42
C HIS A 22 -22.62 13.79 -13.16
N PRO A 23 -21.88 14.79 -12.62
CA PRO A 23 -22.30 15.53 -11.43
C PRO A 23 -23.64 16.28 -11.62
N ASP A 24 -24.06 16.49 -12.88
CA ASP A 24 -25.34 17.12 -13.25
C ASP A 24 -26.52 16.13 -13.39
N ASP A 25 -26.28 14.82 -13.37
CA ASP A 25 -27.36 13.85 -13.45
C ASP A 25 -28.04 13.75 -12.09
N GLY A 26 -29.15 14.50 -11.99
CA GLY A 26 -29.95 14.61 -10.78
C GLY A 26 -30.19 13.26 -10.09
N VAL A 27 -30.17 13.35 -8.76
CA VAL A 27 -30.41 12.36 -7.67
C VAL A 27 -31.39 11.18 -7.95
N ALA A 28 -32.13 11.18 -9.05
CA ALA A 28 -33.22 10.26 -9.38
C ALA A 28 -32.84 8.97 -10.14
N ALA A 29 -31.60 8.77 -10.60
CA ALA A 29 -31.17 7.49 -11.19
C ALA A 29 -30.20 6.72 -10.28
N ARG A 30 -30.49 6.68 -8.97
CA ARG A 30 -29.79 5.84 -7.99
C ARG A 30 -30.12 4.36 -8.22
N ASN A 31 -29.47 3.74 -9.20
CA ASN A 31 -29.49 2.29 -9.41
C ASN A 31 -29.05 1.58 -8.10
N ILE A 32 -29.75 0.52 -7.71
CA ILE A 32 -29.41 -0.35 -6.57
C ILE A 32 -27.96 -0.85 -6.67
N GLU A 33 -27.45 -1.04 -7.89
CA GLU A 33 -26.06 -1.43 -8.15
C GLU A 33 -25.08 -0.31 -7.81
N SER A 34 -25.36 0.94 -8.17
CA SER A 34 -24.53 2.10 -7.79
C SER A 34 -24.48 2.26 -6.28
N LYS A 35 -25.61 2.08 -5.59
CA LYS A 35 -25.65 2.10 -4.12
C LYS A 35 -24.81 0.97 -3.52
N ARG A 36 -24.96 -0.27 -4.00
CA ARG A 36 -24.16 -1.41 -3.52
C ARG A 36 -22.67 -1.19 -3.76
N LEU A 37 -22.31 -0.56 -4.88
CA LEU A 37 -20.94 -0.22 -5.19
C LEU A 37 -20.41 0.78 -4.17
N VAL A 38 -21.12 1.89 -3.95
CA VAL A 38 -20.77 2.89 -2.93
C VAL A 38 -20.68 2.25 -1.54
N ASP A 39 -21.68 1.48 -1.13
CA ASP A 39 -21.67 0.77 0.16
C ASP A 39 -20.47 -0.18 0.27
N TYR A 40 -20.15 -0.91 -0.80
CA TYR A 40 -18.96 -1.78 -0.86
C TYR A 40 -17.67 -0.98 -0.71
N TRP A 41 -17.55 0.16 -1.40
CA TRP A 41 -16.38 1.03 -1.33
C TRP A 41 -16.20 1.69 0.02
N LEU A 42 -17.28 2.20 0.62
CA LEU A 42 -17.27 2.80 1.94
C LEU A 42 -16.81 1.80 3.01
N LEU A 43 -17.15 0.51 2.85
CA LEU A 43 -16.65 -0.56 3.73
C LEU A 43 -15.14 -0.83 3.58
N GLN A 44 -14.50 -0.37 2.50
CA GLN A 44 -13.05 -0.54 2.29
C GLN A 44 -12.21 0.60 2.87
N LEU A 45 -12.83 1.71 3.27
CA LEU A 45 -12.11 2.85 3.82
C LEU A 45 -11.92 2.62 5.32
N ASP A 46 -10.65 2.61 5.76
CA ASP A 46 -10.30 2.50 7.20
C ASP A 46 -10.96 3.61 8.05
N HIS A 47 -11.26 4.76 7.44
CA HIS A 47 -11.93 5.85 8.11
C HIS A 47 -12.81 6.63 7.14
N PHE A 48 -14.13 6.43 7.25
CA PHE A 48 -15.11 7.29 6.59
C PHE A 48 -15.41 8.48 7.48
N ASP A 49 -15.03 9.67 7.03
CA ASP A 49 -15.53 10.91 7.61
C ASP A 49 -16.65 11.47 6.73
N SER A 50 -17.82 11.68 7.33
CA SER A 50 -18.98 12.26 6.65
C SER A 50 -18.72 13.65 6.07
N ILE A 51 -17.71 14.38 6.58
CA ILE A 51 -17.29 15.68 6.03
C ILE A 51 -16.81 15.53 4.58
N PHE A 52 -16.18 14.39 4.25
CA PHE A 52 -15.70 14.08 2.90
C PHE A 52 -16.68 13.18 2.13
N ALA A 53 -17.95 13.07 2.55
CA ALA A 53 -18.93 12.23 1.86
C ALA A 53 -19.10 12.56 0.37
N PRO A 54 -19.18 13.83 -0.08
CA PRO A 54 -19.27 14.15 -1.51
C PRO A 54 -18.04 13.64 -2.27
N GLU A 55 -16.89 13.83 -1.65
CA GLU A 55 -15.61 13.41 -2.16
C GLU A 55 -15.55 11.87 -2.38
N TYR A 56 -15.96 11.09 -1.38
CA TYR A 56 -15.99 9.63 -1.53
C TYR A 56 -16.93 9.14 -2.65
N LEU A 57 -17.94 9.92 -3.00
CA LEU A 57 -18.84 9.58 -4.11
C LEU A 57 -18.24 9.91 -5.47
N GLU A 58 -17.40 10.94 -5.57
CA GLU A 58 -16.74 11.35 -6.82
C GLU A 58 -15.47 10.53 -7.11
N ALA A 59 -14.80 10.03 -6.06
CA ALA A 59 -13.54 9.33 -6.17
C ALA A 59 -13.54 8.13 -7.16
N PRO A 60 -14.57 7.27 -7.23
CA PRO A 60 -14.59 6.17 -8.20
C PRO A 60 -14.61 6.65 -9.66
N ALA A 61 -15.26 7.79 -9.95
CA ALA A 61 -15.31 8.35 -11.29
C ALA A 61 -13.94 8.91 -11.70
N LEU A 62 -13.31 9.69 -10.83
CA LEU A 62 -11.95 10.20 -11.01
C LEU A 62 -10.92 9.07 -11.16
N LEU A 63 -11.06 8.01 -10.36
CA LEU A 63 -10.22 6.82 -10.47
C LEU A 63 -10.42 6.11 -11.81
N GLY A 64 -11.66 6.06 -12.30
CA GLY A 64 -11.99 5.58 -13.65
C GLY A 64 -11.31 6.40 -14.74
N GLU A 65 -11.43 7.73 -14.72
CA GLU A 65 -10.73 8.63 -15.65
C GLU A 65 -9.22 8.36 -15.62
N LEU A 66 -8.63 8.34 -14.43
CA LEU A 66 -7.18 8.18 -14.27
C LEU A 66 -6.67 6.82 -14.74
N LEU A 67 -7.38 5.73 -14.45
CA LEU A 67 -6.89 4.37 -14.75
C LEU A 67 -7.30 3.84 -16.12
N ILE A 68 -8.38 4.35 -16.72
CA ILE A 68 -8.93 3.86 -17.98
C ILE A 68 -8.53 4.74 -19.15
N GLU A 69 -8.52 6.07 -18.99
CA GLU A 69 -8.18 6.97 -20.08
C GLU A 69 -6.67 7.02 -20.34
N GLU A 70 -5.87 6.97 -19.27
CA GLU A 70 -4.41 7.00 -19.35
C GLU A 70 -3.84 5.58 -19.25
N VAL A 71 -3.03 5.20 -20.24
CA VAL A 71 -2.47 3.84 -20.35
C VAL A 71 -1.19 3.70 -19.52
N GLU A 72 -0.31 4.68 -19.58
CA GLU A 72 1.00 4.64 -18.94
C GLU A 72 1.01 5.32 -17.57
N HIS A 73 1.82 4.80 -16.66
CA HIS A 73 1.96 5.36 -15.30
C HIS A 73 2.47 6.80 -15.31
N ALA A 74 3.36 7.15 -16.24
CA ALA A 74 3.91 8.50 -16.35
C ALA A 74 2.84 9.54 -16.70
N ASP A 75 1.92 9.19 -17.60
CA ASP A 75 0.83 10.08 -18.03
C ASP A 75 -0.19 10.28 -16.91
N ARG A 76 -0.55 9.20 -16.20
CA ARG A 76 -1.33 9.28 -14.95
C ARG A 76 -0.66 10.19 -13.95
N MET A 77 0.67 10.09 -13.87
CA MET A 77 1.40 10.90 -12.91
C MET A 77 1.23 12.38 -13.28
N LEU A 78 1.59 12.74 -14.51
CA LEU A 78 1.49 14.09 -15.06
C LEU A 78 0.08 14.67 -14.87
N ARG A 79 -0.97 13.88 -15.11
CA ARG A 79 -2.35 14.31 -14.97
C ARG A 79 -2.70 14.70 -13.52
N ILE A 80 -2.28 13.93 -12.52
CA ILE A 80 -2.41 14.37 -11.10
C ILE A 80 -1.55 15.61 -10.84
N GLN A 81 -0.41 15.80 -11.50
CA GLN A 81 0.40 16.99 -11.27
C GLN A 81 -0.26 18.28 -11.76
N GLU A 82 -0.93 18.20 -12.90
CA GLU A 82 -1.45 19.37 -13.63
C GLU A 82 -2.93 19.65 -13.35
N ASP A 83 -3.76 18.62 -13.13
CA ASP A 83 -5.20 18.76 -12.95
C ASP A 83 -5.60 18.69 -11.47
N GLY A 84 -6.02 19.84 -10.93
CA GLY A 84 -6.45 20.00 -9.54
C GLY A 84 -7.69 19.17 -9.18
N ARG A 85 -8.47 18.69 -10.16
CA ARG A 85 -9.62 17.80 -9.88
C ARG A 85 -9.21 16.48 -9.23
N PHE A 86 -7.95 16.05 -9.43
CA PHE A 86 -7.42 14.85 -8.78
C PHE A 86 -6.85 15.12 -7.37
N HIS A 87 -6.78 16.37 -6.90
CA HIS A 87 -6.20 16.73 -5.60
C HIS A 87 -7.24 16.59 -4.49
N HIS A 88 -7.64 15.34 -4.28
CA HIS A 88 -8.90 15.06 -3.63
C HIS A 88 -8.72 13.94 -2.60
N TRP A 89 -9.24 14.13 -1.39
CA TRP A 89 -9.02 13.24 -0.25
C TRP A 89 -9.58 11.83 -0.51
N GLY A 90 -10.83 11.77 -1.00
CA GLY A 90 -11.46 10.51 -1.39
C GLY A 90 -10.62 9.71 -2.39
N LEU A 91 -10.18 10.33 -3.48
CA LEU A 91 -9.34 9.67 -4.49
C LEU A 91 -8.04 9.11 -3.89
N CYS A 92 -7.36 9.89 -3.04
CA CYS A 92 -6.17 9.44 -2.35
C CYS A 92 -6.43 8.15 -1.57
N GLN A 93 -7.47 8.13 -0.72
CA GLN A 93 -7.78 6.95 0.08
C GLN A 93 -8.13 5.73 -0.78
N HIS A 94 -8.84 5.94 -1.89
CA HIS A 94 -9.16 4.87 -2.83
C HIS A 94 -7.90 4.28 -3.50
N LEU A 95 -6.97 5.12 -3.97
CA LEU A 95 -5.70 4.67 -4.55
C LEU A 95 -4.87 3.84 -3.55
N LEU A 96 -4.82 4.28 -2.29
CA LEU A 96 -4.13 3.55 -1.23
C LEU A 96 -4.78 2.20 -0.92
N ALA A 97 -6.11 2.16 -0.81
CA ALA A 97 -6.85 0.91 -0.57
C ALA A 97 -6.71 -0.07 -1.73
N GLU A 98 -6.70 0.42 -2.98
CA GLU A 98 -6.44 -0.42 -4.16
C GLU A 98 -4.99 -0.91 -4.19
N SER A 99 -4.02 -0.08 -3.79
CA SER A 99 -2.62 -0.49 -3.68
C SER A 99 -2.45 -1.65 -2.70
N GLU A 100 -3.08 -1.58 -1.52
CA GLU A 100 -3.02 -2.65 -0.51
C GLU A 100 -3.68 -3.94 -0.98
N ARG A 101 -4.75 -3.86 -1.78
CA ARG A 101 -5.40 -5.04 -2.39
C ARG A 101 -4.56 -5.64 -3.51
N ALA A 102 -3.91 -4.81 -4.32
CA ALA A 102 -3.05 -5.25 -5.41
C ALA A 102 -1.82 -6.03 -4.92
N VAL A 103 -1.41 -5.87 -3.66
CA VAL A 103 -0.27 -6.58 -3.05
C VAL A 103 -0.26 -8.08 -3.32
N ALA A 104 -1.43 -8.73 -3.25
CA ALA A 104 -1.52 -10.19 -3.39
C ALA A 104 -1.37 -10.67 -4.84
N SER A 105 -1.68 -9.82 -5.81
CA SER A 105 -1.69 -10.15 -7.24
C SER A 105 -0.51 -9.56 -8.01
N SER A 106 -0.07 -8.36 -7.69
CA SER A 106 1.01 -7.65 -8.35
C SER A 106 1.66 -6.59 -7.43
N ALA A 107 2.91 -6.86 -7.04
CA ALA A 107 3.71 -5.90 -6.29
C ALA A 107 4.03 -4.62 -7.09
N LEU A 108 4.13 -4.72 -8.42
CA LEU A 108 4.35 -3.56 -9.29
C LEU A 108 3.12 -2.65 -9.30
N LEU A 109 1.93 -3.23 -9.51
CA LEU A 109 0.68 -2.47 -9.49
C LEU A 109 0.45 -1.81 -8.12
N SER A 110 0.74 -2.53 -7.04
CA SER A 110 0.69 -1.97 -5.69
C SER A 110 1.61 -0.75 -5.54
N ARG A 111 2.84 -0.82 -6.07
CA ARG A 111 3.77 0.31 -6.07
C ARG A 111 3.21 1.48 -6.86
N ASP A 112 2.80 1.26 -8.11
CA ASP A 112 2.29 2.30 -8.99
C ASP A 112 1.08 3.02 -8.37
N LEU A 113 0.10 2.26 -7.84
CA LEU A 113 -1.07 2.82 -7.17
C LEU A 113 -0.70 3.60 -5.90
N SER A 114 0.24 3.10 -5.08
CA SER A 114 0.70 3.82 -3.89
C SER A 114 1.41 5.13 -4.24
N GLU A 115 2.14 5.15 -5.34
CA GLU A 115 2.85 6.34 -5.83
C GLU A 115 1.86 7.40 -6.34
N LEU A 116 0.81 6.99 -7.07
CA LEU A 116 -0.28 7.90 -7.44
C LEU A 116 -1.00 8.45 -6.21
N GLY A 117 -1.35 7.58 -5.24
CA GLY A 117 -2.01 8.01 -4.00
C GLY A 117 -1.16 8.99 -3.20
N LEU A 118 0.14 8.71 -3.06
CA LEU A 118 1.09 9.62 -2.43
C LEU A 118 1.17 10.97 -3.16
N ALA A 119 1.21 10.97 -4.49
CA ALA A 119 1.29 12.19 -5.26
C ALA A 119 0.02 13.06 -5.14
N VAL A 120 -1.15 12.44 -4.95
CA VAL A 120 -2.38 13.15 -4.56
C VAL A 120 -2.23 13.71 -3.14
N ALA A 121 -1.83 12.90 -2.16
CA ALA A 121 -1.68 13.33 -0.75
C ALA A 121 -0.75 14.55 -0.58
N MET A 122 0.33 14.60 -1.36
CA MET A 122 1.28 15.71 -1.33
C MET A 122 0.72 17.02 -1.92
N ARG A 123 -0.37 16.95 -2.69
CA ARG A 123 -1.02 18.10 -3.34
C ARG A 123 -2.30 18.56 -2.65
N LEU A 124 -2.82 17.78 -1.70
CA LEU A 124 -3.93 18.21 -0.86
C LEU A 124 -3.57 19.52 -0.15
N ASP A 125 -4.45 20.51 -0.26
CA ASP A 125 -4.30 21.81 0.37
C ASP A 125 -4.61 21.72 1.88
N PRO A 126 -3.62 21.96 2.78
CA PRO A 126 -3.86 21.96 4.21
C PRO A 126 -4.78 23.09 4.71
N GLY A 127 -5.03 24.11 3.89
CA GLY A 127 -6.02 25.15 4.16
C GLY A 127 -7.45 24.67 3.96
N HIS A 128 -7.66 23.74 3.02
CA HIS A 128 -8.93 23.09 2.76
C HIS A 128 -9.15 21.89 3.70
N TYR A 129 -8.12 21.05 3.85
CA TYR A 129 -8.11 19.86 4.70
C TYR A 129 -7.30 20.13 5.96
N HIS A 130 -7.89 20.03 7.15
CA HIS A 130 -7.21 20.32 8.43
C HIS A 130 -5.76 19.80 8.44
N LEU A 131 -4.79 20.69 8.71
CA LEU A 131 -3.35 20.41 8.55
C LEU A 131 -2.94 19.05 9.12
N SER A 132 -3.29 18.76 10.37
CA SER A 132 -2.89 17.51 11.02
C SER A 132 -3.45 16.25 10.35
N TRP A 133 -4.64 16.33 9.73
CA TRP A 133 -5.23 15.20 9.00
C TRP A 133 -4.52 14.98 7.67
N THR A 134 -4.19 16.07 6.98
CA THR A 134 -3.40 16.03 5.75
C THR A 134 -2.03 15.41 6.01
N GLU A 135 -1.37 15.79 7.12
CA GLU A 135 -0.09 15.22 7.53
C GLU A 135 -0.20 13.72 7.88
N ASP A 136 -1.25 13.30 8.59
CA ASP A 136 -1.49 11.87 8.85
C ASP A 136 -1.72 11.07 7.56
N LEU A 137 -2.46 11.62 6.60
CA LEU A 137 -2.72 10.97 5.31
C LEU A 137 -1.44 10.89 4.48
N ARG A 138 -0.59 11.92 4.47
CA ARG A 138 0.74 11.87 3.85
C ARG A 138 1.61 10.80 4.48
N ALA A 139 1.64 10.73 5.82
CA ALA A 139 2.37 9.70 6.54
C ALA A 139 1.86 8.28 6.20
N LYS A 140 0.54 8.07 6.15
CA LYS A 140 -0.07 6.80 5.73
C LYS A 140 0.30 6.44 4.30
N SER A 141 0.27 7.41 3.38
CA SER A 141 0.63 7.21 1.96
C SER A 141 2.08 6.76 1.83
N TRP A 142 3.00 7.42 2.52
CA TRP A 142 4.41 7.03 2.56
C TRP A 142 4.63 5.64 3.17
N CYS A 143 3.89 5.25 4.21
CA CYS A 143 3.97 3.89 4.78
C CYS A 143 3.57 2.82 3.77
N ILE A 144 2.45 3.03 3.06
CA ILE A 144 1.94 2.08 2.07
C ILE A 144 2.93 1.98 0.90
N HIS A 145 3.47 3.11 0.44
CA HIS A 145 4.50 3.13 -0.59
C HIS A 145 5.79 2.40 -0.15
N ALA A 146 6.23 2.61 1.10
CA ALA A 146 7.36 1.88 1.67
C ALA A 146 7.14 0.36 1.67
N ASP A 147 5.94 -0.12 2.03
CA ASP A 147 5.63 -1.55 1.98
C ASP A 147 5.62 -2.10 0.54
N ALA A 148 5.13 -1.32 -0.43
CA ALA A 148 5.15 -1.70 -1.84
C ALA A 148 6.58 -1.79 -2.38
N CYS A 149 7.42 -0.77 -2.15
CA CYS A 149 8.85 -0.77 -2.51
C CYS A 149 9.60 -1.93 -1.85
N ARG A 150 9.30 -2.19 -0.57
CA ARG A 150 9.82 -3.35 0.15
C ARG A 150 9.50 -4.62 -0.62
N ARG A 151 8.24 -4.87 -1.00
CA ARG A 151 7.84 -6.09 -1.71
C ARG A 151 8.58 -6.29 -3.04
N LEU A 152 8.93 -5.20 -3.73
CA LEU A 152 9.75 -5.20 -4.93
C LEU A 152 11.27 -5.35 -4.71
N ASN A 153 11.72 -5.55 -3.46
CA ASN A 153 13.14 -5.57 -3.05
C ASN A 153 13.87 -4.22 -3.17
N LEU A 154 13.14 -3.11 -3.32
CA LEU A 154 13.69 -1.76 -3.40
C LEU A 154 13.93 -1.22 -1.98
N VAL A 155 14.96 -1.77 -1.30
CA VAL A 155 15.18 -1.55 0.14
C VAL A 155 15.51 -0.10 0.47
N GLU A 156 16.39 0.53 -0.31
CA GLU A 156 16.78 1.93 -0.08
C GLU A 156 15.58 2.87 -0.24
N GLU A 157 14.78 2.68 -1.28
CA GLU A 157 13.55 3.44 -1.52
C GLU A 157 12.53 3.23 -0.41
N ALA A 158 12.38 1.98 0.07
CA ALA A 158 11.47 1.68 1.17
C ALA A 158 11.90 2.34 2.49
N LEU A 159 13.20 2.40 2.78
CA LEU A 159 13.74 3.08 3.96
C LEU A 159 13.58 4.60 3.87
N ALA A 160 13.84 5.18 2.70
CA ALA A 160 13.61 6.60 2.46
C ALA A 160 12.14 6.97 2.65
N ALA A 161 11.23 6.19 2.06
CA ALA A 161 9.79 6.37 2.23
C ALA A 161 9.34 6.23 3.69
N LEU A 162 9.89 5.27 4.45
CA LEU A 162 9.61 5.14 5.88
C LEU A 162 10.08 6.37 6.68
N GLY A 163 11.23 6.94 6.32
CA GLY A 163 11.73 8.19 6.92
C GLY A 163 10.78 9.37 6.69
N GLU A 164 10.26 9.51 5.48
CA GLU A 164 9.24 10.53 5.16
C GLU A 164 7.93 10.29 5.91
N ALA A 165 7.49 9.03 6.00
CA ALA A 165 6.30 8.68 6.79
C ALA A 165 6.45 9.11 8.26
N GLN A 166 7.60 8.85 8.87
CA GLN A 166 7.89 9.25 10.24
C GLN A 166 7.96 10.77 10.41
N ARG A 167 8.47 11.50 9.41
CA ARG A 167 8.51 12.97 9.44
C ARG A 167 7.10 13.54 9.47
N HIS A 168 6.24 13.14 8.52
CA HIS A 168 4.86 13.59 8.45
C HIS A 168 4.03 13.17 9.69
N ALA A 169 4.25 11.97 10.24
CA ALA A 169 3.53 11.52 11.43
C ALA A 169 3.79 12.37 12.68
N ARG A 170 4.95 13.03 12.78
CA ARG A 170 5.27 13.98 13.87
C ARG A 170 4.50 15.29 13.75
N GLU A 171 4.09 15.66 12.54
CA GLU A 171 3.33 16.88 12.24
C GLU A 171 1.82 16.63 12.25
N GLY A 172 1.40 15.36 12.20
CA GLY A 172 0.01 14.91 12.25
C GLY A 172 -0.59 14.79 13.65
N THR A 173 -1.66 14.00 13.79
CA THR A 173 -2.41 13.87 15.05
C THR A 173 -1.77 12.91 16.05
N SER A 174 -0.67 12.25 15.68
CA SER A 174 -0.04 11.18 16.49
C SER A 174 -0.99 10.00 16.76
N SER A 175 -1.79 9.60 15.76
CA SER A 175 -2.75 8.51 15.94
C SER A 175 -2.05 7.17 16.21
N ALA A 176 -2.62 6.38 17.12
CA ALA A 176 -2.07 5.07 17.48
C ALA A 176 -2.08 4.08 16.31
N GLU A 177 -3.06 4.18 15.41
CA GLU A 177 -3.15 3.36 14.20
C GLU A 177 -1.97 3.66 13.25
N LEU A 178 -1.69 4.94 13.00
CA LEU A 178 -0.57 5.35 12.15
C LEU A 178 0.76 4.93 12.76
N ALA A 179 0.93 5.10 14.07
CA ALA A 179 2.12 4.65 14.78
C ALA A 179 2.34 3.13 14.65
N ALA A 180 1.30 2.31 14.86
CA ALA A 180 1.37 0.86 14.70
C ALA A 180 1.70 0.45 13.26
N ARG A 181 1.22 1.20 12.27
CA ARG A 181 1.52 0.96 10.84
C ARG A 181 2.98 1.25 10.50
N ILE A 182 3.53 2.36 11.02
CA ILE A 182 4.96 2.70 10.88
C ILE A 182 5.82 1.60 11.50
N GLU A 183 5.52 1.22 12.74
CA GLU A 183 6.26 0.18 13.47
C GLU A 183 6.22 -1.16 12.74
N LYS A 184 5.05 -1.59 12.25
CA LYS A 184 4.91 -2.82 11.45
C LYS A 184 5.78 -2.81 10.20
N THR A 185 5.85 -1.66 9.53
CA THR A 185 6.65 -1.49 8.29
C THR A 185 8.14 -1.55 8.61
N GLU A 186 8.56 -0.89 9.70
CA GLU A 186 9.92 -0.91 10.22
C GLU A 186 10.38 -2.33 10.57
N MET A 187 9.60 -3.08 11.35
CA MET A 187 9.91 -4.48 11.69
C MET A 187 10.05 -5.36 10.44
N SER A 188 9.19 -5.14 9.45
CA SER A 188 9.20 -5.90 8.19
C SER A 188 10.44 -5.59 7.33
N LEU A 189 10.99 -4.38 7.41
CA LEU A 189 12.22 -3.98 6.73
C LEU A 189 13.46 -4.52 7.45
N SER A 190 13.54 -4.36 8.77
CA SER A 190 14.67 -4.81 9.59
C SER A 190 14.93 -6.30 9.46
N ARG A 191 13.88 -7.12 9.51
CA ARG A 191 13.98 -8.59 9.32
C ARG A 191 14.63 -8.96 7.99
N ARG A 192 14.31 -8.23 6.91
CA ARG A 192 14.83 -8.53 5.58
C ARG A 192 16.30 -8.14 5.42
N THR A 193 16.70 -7.04 6.05
CA THR A 193 18.11 -6.60 6.06
C THR A 193 18.98 -7.62 6.80
N ASP A 194 18.49 -8.15 7.93
CA ASP A 194 19.18 -9.21 8.67
C ASP A 194 19.25 -10.53 7.89
N GLU A 195 18.19 -10.94 7.20
CA GLU A 195 18.19 -12.12 6.33
C GLU A 195 19.19 -11.96 5.16
N LYS A 196 19.29 -10.78 4.53
CA LYS A 196 20.31 -10.51 3.49
C LYS A 196 21.73 -10.55 4.06
N ARG A 197 21.94 -10.01 5.27
CA ARG A 197 23.23 -10.05 5.96
C ARG A 197 23.66 -11.49 6.27
N TRP A 198 22.73 -12.33 6.69
CA TRP A 198 22.99 -13.75 6.94
C TRP A 198 23.29 -14.52 5.64
N ASN A 199 22.51 -14.29 4.58
CA ASN A 199 22.69 -14.97 3.30
C ASN A 199 23.93 -14.50 2.52
N GLY A 200 24.40 -13.26 2.74
CA GLY A 200 25.63 -12.72 2.14
C GLY A 200 26.92 -13.10 2.86
N GLY A 201 26.85 -13.56 4.13
CA GLY A 201 28.01 -13.93 4.94
C GLY A 201 28.41 -15.42 4.89
N GLY A 202 27.62 -16.25 4.19
CA GLY A 202 27.73 -17.71 4.23
C GLY A 202 28.55 -18.36 3.11
N ARG A 203 29.69 -17.81 2.68
CA ARG A 203 30.74 -18.69 2.11
C ARG A 203 31.47 -19.31 3.28
N PHE A 204 30.98 -20.45 3.76
CA PHE A 204 31.84 -21.41 4.45
C PHE A 204 32.99 -21.73 3.48
N PRO A 205 34.26 -21.55 3.86
CA PRO A 205 35.35 -22.06 3.05
C PRO A 205 35.19 -23.58 2.99
N ALA A 206 34.84 -24.09 1.81
CA ALA A 206 34.95 -25.50 1.49
C ALA A 206 36.42 -25.90 1.66
N GLY A 207 36.76 -26.57 2.76
CA GLY A 207 38.10 -27.14 2.93
C GLY A 207 38.72 -27.12 4.33
N ALA A 208 37.95 -27.14 5.42
CA ALA A 208 38.52 -27.48 6.73
C ALA A 208 37.88 -28.76 7.27
N PRO A 209 38.61 -29.89 7.33
CA PRO A 209 38.10 -31.09 7.97
C PRO A 209 37.93 -30.83 9.47
N LEU A 210 36.75 -31.16 10.00
CA LEU A 210 36.48 -31.10 11.44
C LEU A 210 37.44 -32.04 12.18
N PRO A 211 38.04 -31.62 13.31
CA PRO A 211 38.83 -32.52 14.12
C PRO A 211 37.89 -33.55 14.76
N ILE A 212 38.03 -34.79 14.31
CA ILE A 212 37.45 -35.97 14.96
C ILE A 212 38.02 -36.01 16.37
N ARG A 213 37.18 -35.68 17.37
CA ARG A 213 37.49 -36.00 18.77
C ARG A 213 37.25 -37.50 18.94
N VAL A 214 38.34 -38.27 18.97
CA VAL A 214 38.36 -39.64 19.47
C VAL A 214 38.02 -39.58 20.97
N PRO A 215 37.01 -40.33 21.46
CA PRO A 215 36.84 -40.51 22.89
C PRO A 215 37.93 -41.44 23.40
N ASP A 216 38.77 -40.96 24.32
CA ASP A 216 39.70 -41.82 25.05
C ASP A 216 38.91 -42.82 25.92
N ASP A 217 39.21 -44.09 25.69
CA ASP A 217 38.72 -45.27 26.40
C ASP A 217 39.42 -45.41 27.76
N PRO A 218 38.72 -45.32 28.91
CA PRO A 218 39.32 -45.63 30.20
C PRO A 218 39.12 -47.11 30.54
N SER A 219 39.84 -47.98 29.85
CA SER A 219 39.96 -49.40 30.21
C SER A 219 41.43 -49.78 30.39
N SER A 220 42.01 -49.39 31.52
CA SER A 220 43.27 -49.98 32.00
C SER A 220 43.10 -50.58 33.38
N HIS A 221 43.21 -51.90 33.36
CA HIS A 221 43.23 -52.86 34.44
C HIS A 221 44.15 -52.47 35.61
N SER A 222 43.57 -52.34 36.80
CA SER A 222 44.29 -52.59 38.05
C SER A 222 44.42 -54.10 38.27
N ARG A 223 45.64 -54.62 38.16
CA ARG A 223 46.04 -55.90 38.74
C ARG A 223 47.38 -55.76 39.47
N VAL A 224 47.30 -56.05 40.78
CA VAL A 224 48.29 -56.75 41.63
C VAL A 224 49.55 -55.97 42.03
N SER A 225 49.63 -55.61 43.31
CA SER A 225 50.39 -56.36 44.33
C SER A 225 49.92 -55.97 45.74
#